data_AF-A0A1S3BC14-F1
#
_entry.id   AF-A0A1S3BC14-F1
#
_cell.length_a   1.000
_cell.length_b   1.000
_cell.length_c   1.000
_cell.angle_alpha   90.00
_cell.angle_beta   90.00
_cell.angle_gamma   90.00
#
_symmetry.space_group_name_H-M   'P 1'
#
loop_
_entity.id
_entity.type
_entity.pdbx_description
1 polymer ?
#
loop_
_entity_poly.entity_id
_entity_poly.type
_entity_poly.pdbx_seq_one_letter_code
_entity_poly.pdbx_strand_id
1 'polypeptide(L)'
;MRKWYKLLILTTKQTMYTNTISVIVHTSYQAHVWLLSPPCQPYTRQGLQKQSGDARAFSFLKILELMLQASRPPVMLFMENVVGFETSDTHTKMIEILEKAGFSTQEFILSPMQFGVPYSRPRYFCLAKRKPLSFQKQLHNNQLLWSPSPLLDNDADLESIETHGSQATSDKLLLSCEPICRFLDHSNHRELSFYDASSIQSEVALEKNEDPNEQVIESFNQYLVPSGLIDRWGSAMDIVYPDSRRCCCFTKSYYRYVKGTGSLLAPFEAERMGKAHSLKEQKLRYFTPREVANLHSFPKDFQFPQHIGLRQRYALLGNSLSVAVVAPLLRYLFTEPS
;
A
#
# COMPACT_ATOMS: atom_id res chain seq x y z
N MET A 1 6.39 20.09 -26.61
CA MET A 1 6.47 21.07 -25.49
C MET A 1 6.23 20.33 -24.18
N ARG A 2 7.07 20.50 -23.15
CA ARG A 2 6.82 19.91 -21.82
C ARG A 2 5.75 20.74 -21.10
N LYS A 3 4.64 20.12 -20.71
CA LYS A 3 3.60 20.76 -19.88
C LYS A 3 3.97 20.61 -18.40
N TRP A 4 3.84 21.69 -17.64
CA TRP A 4 4.09 21.70 -16.19
C TRP A 4 2.77 21.79 -15.43
N TYR A 5 2.54 20.86 -14.51
CA TYR A 5 1.36 20.84 -13.64
C TYR A 5 1.73 21.24 -12.21
N LYS A 6 0.83 21.98 -11.56
CA LYS A 6 0.95 22.29 -10.14
C LYS A 6 0.05 21.32 -9.37
N LEU A 7 0.65 20.59 -8.44
CA LEU A 7 0.00 19.51 -7.69
C LEU A 7 -0.39 20.00 -6.30
N LEU A 8 -1.60 19.66 -5.87
CA LEU A 8 -2.03 19.75 -4.47
C LEU A 8 -2.21 18.33 -3.92
N ILE A 9 -1.45 17.98 -2.88
CA ILE A 9 -1.58 16.67 -2.21
C ILE A 9 -2.35 16.89 -0.91
N LEU A 10 -3.50 16.25 -0.77
CA LEU A 10 -4.31 16.32 0.45
C LEU A 10 -4.38 14.94 1.11
N THR A 11 -3.76 14.84 2.28
CA THR A 11 -3.97 13.75 3.22
C THR A 11 -4.80 14.29 4.37
N THR A 12 -6.11 14.02 4.39
CA THR A 12 -6.93 14.49 5.51
C THR A 12 -6.64 13.64 6.74
N LYS A 13 -6.21 14.26 7.84
CA LYS A 13 -6.29 13.61 9.16
C LYS A 13 -7.75 13.62 9.61
N GLN A 14 -8.06 12.76 10.58
CA GLN A 14 -9.37 12.49 11.21
C GLN A 14 -10.22 13.72 11.56
N THR A 15 -9.65 14.94 11.56
CA THR A 15 -10.36 16.20 11.81
C THR A 15 -9.64 17.32 11.06
N MET A 16 -10.11 17.68 9.85
CA MET A 16 -9.83 19.01 9.29
C MET A 16 -11.05 19.88 9.54
N TYR A 17 -10.86 20.98 10.27
CA TYR A 17 -11.94 21.93 10.54
C TYR A 17 -12.35 22.65 9.25
N THR A 18 -13.63 22.95 9.11
CA THR A 18 -14.23 23.63 7.95
C THR A 18 -13.50 24.92 7.57
N ASN A 19 -13.00 25.68 8.55
CA ASN A 19 -12.20 26.89 8.32
C ASN A 19 -10.84 26.59 7.68
N THR A 20 -10.16 25.52 8.07
CA THR A 20 -8.88 25.11 7.46
C THR A 20 -9.06 24.66 6.02
N ILE A 21 -10.14 23.93 5.74
CA ILE A 21 -10.48 23.50 4.38
C ILE A 21 -10.84 24.70 3.51
N SER A 22 -11.65 25.63 4.03
CA SER A 22 -12.02 26.86 3.33
C SER A 22 -10.78 27.69 2.96
N VAL A 23 -9.81 27.83 3.88
CA VAL A 23 -8.53 28.49 3.59
C VAL A 23 -7.76 27.76 2.50
N ILE A 24 -7.57 26.44 2.59
CA ILE A 24 -6.84 25.67 1.56
C ILE A 24 -7.46 25.85 0.17
N VAL A 25 -8.80 25.91 0.08
CA VAL A 25 -9.50 26.01 -1.18
C VAL A 25 -9.59 27.46 -1.69
N HIS A 26 -9.76 28.45 -0.83
CA HIS A 26 -9.81 29.88 -1.20
C HIS A 26 -8.43 30.48 -1.46
N THR A 27 -7.40 30.07 -0.72
CA THR A 27 -6.01 30.43 -1.01
C THR A 27 -5.36 29.46 -1.99
N SER A 28 -6.16 28.57 -2.60
CA SER A 28 -5.68 27.45 -3.40
C SER A 28 -4.51 27.92 -4.23
N TYR A 29 -3.41 27.19 -4.11
CA TYR A 29 -2.16 27.49 -4.78
C TYR A 29 -2.31 27.49 -6.32
N GLN A 30 -3.51 27.57 -6.91
CA GLN A 30 -3.81 27.51 -8.34
C GLN A 30 -3.30 26.18 -8.91
N ALA A 31 -3.50 25.10 -8.14
CA ALA A 31 -3.08 23.77 -8.51
C ALA A 31 -3.96 23.23 -9.64
N HIS A 32 -3.32 22.74 -10.70
CA HIS A 32 -3.98 22.14 -11.85
C HIS A 32 -4.51 20.73 -11.53
N VAL A 33 -3.87 20.03 -10.58
CA VAL A 33 -4.11 18.62 -10.30
C VAL A 33 -4.20 18.40 -8.79
N TRP A 34 -5.22 17.68 -8.33
CA TRP A 34 -5.40 17.32 -6.92
C TRP A 34 -5.18 15.82 -6.73
N LEU A 35 -4.31 15.45 -5.78
CA LEU A 35 -4.04 14.07 -5.39
C LEU A 35 -4.56 13.85 -3.97
N LEU A 36 -5.52 12.93 -3.82
CA LEU A 36 -6.29 12.74 -2.60
C LEU A 36 -6.16 11.30 -2.09
N SER A 37 -6.00 11.14 -0.77
CA SER A 37 -6.17 9.86 -0.07
C SER A 37 -6.86 10.14 1.26
N PRO A 38 -8.21 10.30 1.26
CA PRO A 38 -8.97 10.61 2.46
C PRO A 38 -9.07 9.40 3.42
N PRO A 39 -9.35 9.61 4.72
CA PRO A 39 -9.50 8.54 5.70
C PRO A 39 -10.50 7.47 5.26
N CYS A 40 -10.01 6.24 5.17
CA CYS A 40 -10.79 5.08 4.76
C CYS A 40 -11.64 4.44 5.88
N GLN A 41 -11.47 4.89 7.12
CA GLN A 41 -12.04 4.30 8.33
C GLN A 41 -13.59 4.13 8.32
N PRO A 42 -14.40 4.98 7.67
CA PRO A 42 -15.85 4.76 7.56
C PRO A 42 -16.24 3.54 6.72
N TYR A 43 -15.34 3.07 5.83
CA TYR A 43 -15.63 2.10 4.78
C TYR A 43 -14.95 0.73 5.00
N THR A 44 -14.13 0.59 6.04
CA THR A 44 -13.45 -0.69 6.34
C THR A 44 -14.43 -1.73 6.90
N ARG A 45 -14.26 -3.02 6.53
CA ARG A 45 -15.06 -4.17 7.01
C ARG A 45 -15.13 -4.34 8.53
N GLN A 46 -14.17 -3.78 9.28
CA GLN A 46 -14.12 -3.83 10.76
C GLN A 46 -14.63 -2.54 11.44
N GLY A 47 -15.05 -1.54 10.66
CA GLY A 47 -15.57 -0.28 11.18
C GLY A 47 -17.07 -0.35 11.51
N LEU A 48 -17.58 0.66 12.23
CA LEU A 48 -19.00 0.81 12.59
C LEU A 48 -19.94 1.02 11.37
N GLN A 49 -19.41 0.97 10.13
CA GLN A 49 -20.11 1.17 8.85
C GLN A 49 -21.08 2.36 8.84
N LYS A 50 -20.72 3.47 9.51
CA LYS A 50 -21.56 4.69 9.56
C LYS A 50 -21.59 5.48 8.25
N GLN A 51 -20.84 5.06 7.22
CA GLN A 51 -20.83 5.66 5.87
C GLN A 51 -20.75 7.20 5.93
N SER A 52 -21.63 7.96 5.26
CA SER A 52 -21.60 9.44 5.30
C SER A 52 -21.99 10.08 6.63
N GLY A 53 -22.52 9.32 7.60
CA GLY A 53 -22.76 9.79 8.97
C GLY A 53 -21.48 9.97 9.79
N ASP A 54 -20.33 9.61 9.21
CA ASP A 54 -19.01 9.80 9.82
C ASP A 54 -18.43 11.17 9.49
N ALA A 55 -18.00 11.93 10.51
CA ALA A 55 -17.38 13.26 10.33
C ALA A 55 -16.20 13.27 9.34
N ARG A 56 -15.52 12.12 9.17
CA ARG A 56 -14.40 11.95 8.23
C ARG A 56 -14.88 11.96 6.78
N ALA A 57 -15.98 11.26 6.49
CA ALA A 57 -16.61 11.24 5.17
C ALA A 57 -17.14 12.64 4.79
N PHE A 58 -17.69 13.36 5.77
CA PHE A 58 -18.17 14.74 5.59
C PHE A 58 -17.03 15.69 5.16
N SER A 59 -15.85 15.59 5.77
CA SER A 59 -14.72 16.45 5.41
C SER A 59 -14.26 16.27 3.96
N PHE A 60 -14.32 15.05 3.44
CA PHE A 60 -13.98 14.73 2.06
C PHE A 60 -15.00 15.32 1.07
N LEU A 61 -16.31 15.09 1.30
CA LEU A 61 -17.34 15.69 0.45
C LEU A 61 -17.27 17.22 0.47
N LYS A 62 -16.95 17.81 1.63
CA LYS A 62 -16.80 19.26 1.73
C LYS A 62 -15.65 19.80 0.90
N ILE A 63 -14.54 19.07 0.82
CA ILE A 63 -13.41 19.41 -0.06
C ILE A 63 -13.86 19.44 -1.53
N LEU A 64 -14.64 18.44 -1.96
CA LEU A 64 -15.14 18.38 -3.34
C LEU A 64 -16.15 19.49 -3.64
N GLU A 65 -17.04 19.82 -2.71
CA GLU A 65 -17.97 20.95 -2.87
C GLU A 65 -17.22 22.28 -2.98
N LEU A 66 -16.24 22.51 -2.10
CA LEU A 66 -15.45 23.74 -2.11
C LEU A 66 -14.60 23.84 -3.37
N MET A 67 -14.11 22.72 -3.91
CA MET A 67 -13.40 22.67 -5.19
C MET A 67 -14.20 23.33 -6.31
N LEU A 68 -15.54 23.14 -6.33
CA LEU A 68 -16.42 23.77 -7.33
C LEU A 68 -16.51 25.28 -7.19
N GLN A 69 -16.25 25.80 -5.99
CA GLN A 69 -16.31 27.22 -5.66
C GLN A 69 -14.95 27.92 -5.81
N ALA A 70 -13.88 27.17 -6.05
CA ALA A 70 -12.55 27.72 -6.23
C ALA A 70 -12.50 28.61 -7.49
N SER A 71 -11.75 29.70 -7.43
CA SER A 71 -11.53 30.60 -8.58
C SER A 71 -10.86 29.89 -9.77
N ARG A 72 -10.00 28.90 -9.47
CA ARG A 72 -9.34 28.03 -10.44
C ARG A 72 -9.46 26.57 -10.00
N PRO A 73 -10.59 25.90 -10.29
CA PRO A 73 -10.77 24.48 -9.97
C PRO A 73 -9.73 23.62 -10.73
N PRO A 74 -9.35 22.46 -10.17
CA PRO A 74 -8.41 21.56 -10.84
C PRO A 74 -9.00 21.05 -12.16
N VAL A 75 -8.11 20.71 -13.09
CA VAL A 75 -8.47 20.07 -14.35
C VAL A 75 -8.30 18.56 -14.29
N MET A 76 -7.60 18.04 -13.28
CA MET A 76 -7.44 16.61 -13.04
C MET A 76 -7.52 16.30 -11.55
N LEU A 77 -8.04 15.13 -11.22
CA LEU A 77 -8.10 14.61 -9.86
C LEU A 77 -7.66 13.15 -9.85
N PHE A 78 -6.92 12.78 -8.81
CA PHE A 78 -6.57 11.41 -8.48
C PHE A 78 -7.00 11.15 -7.05
N MET A 79 -7.69 10.04 -6.82
CA MET A 79 -8.08 9.60 -5.51
C MET A 79 -7.73 8.13 -5.31
N GLU A 80 -7.17 7.80 -4.14
CA GLU A 80 -7.03 6.44 -3.63
C GLU A 80 -7.96 6.22 -2.42
N ASN A 81 -8.54 5.03 -2.31
CA ASN A 81 -9.30 4.61 -1.13
C ASN A 81 -9.29 3.08 -0.97
N VAL A 82 -9.90 2.57 0.10
CA VAL A 82 -10.05 1.12 0.34
C VAL A 82 -11.15 0.49 -0.54
N VAL A 83 -11.02 -0.80 -0.81
CA VAL A 83 -12.12 -1.61 -1.37
C VAL A 83 -13.30 -1.59 -0.41
N GLY A 84 -14.50 -1.42 -0.97
CA GLY A 84 -15.74 -1.11 -0.26
C GLY A 84 -16.12 0.36 -0.33
N PHE A 85 -15.20 1.26 -0.73
CA PHE A 85 -15.55 2.66 -0.97
C PHE A 85 -16.48 2.81 -2.18
N GLU A 86 -16.27 2.03 -3.24
CA GLU A 86 -17.05 2.04 -4.49
C GLU A 86 -18.54 1.71 -4.31
N THR A 87 -18.90 1.11 -3.18
CA THR A 87 -20.31 0.80 -2.83
C THR A 87 -20.89 1.77 -1.79
N SER A 88 -20.13 2.80 -1.40
CA SER A 88 -20.55 3.76 -0.39
C SER A 88 -21.38 4.91 -0.97
N ASP A 89 -22.25 5.48 -0.14
CA ASP A 89 -22.96 6.73 -0.46
C ASP A 89 -22.03 7.92 -0.74
N THR A 90 -20.83 7.91 -0.15
CA THR A 90 -19.81 8.94 -0.34
C THR A 90 -19.25 8.88 -1.75
N HIS A 91 -19.05 7.67 -2.28
CA HIS A 91 -18.67 7.46 -3.67
C HIS A 91 -19.75 7.98 -4.62
N THR A 92 -21.02 7.62 -4.40
CA THR A 92 -22.14 8.10 -5.23
C THR A 92 -22.16 9.63 -5.31
N LYS A 93 -22.08 10.30 -4.14
CA LYS A 93 -22.03 11.77 -4.07
C LYS A 93 -20.79 12.35 -4.75
N MET A 94 -19.63 11.71 -4.62
CA MET A 94 -18.41 12.13 -5.30
C MET A 94 -18.58 12.09 -6.82
N ILE A 95 -19.10 10.99 -7.37
CA ILE A 95 -19.31 10.84 -8.81
C ILE A 95 -20.31 11.88 -9.32
N GLU A 96 -21.43 12.11 -8.62
CA GLU A 96 -22.38 13.16 -8.97
C GLU A 96 -21.75 14.58 -8.99
N ILE A 97 -20.91 14.89 -8.00
CA ILE A 97 -20.20 16.18 -7.92
C ILE A 97 -19.25 16.33 -9.10
N LEU A 98 -18.46 15.29 -9.41
CA LEU A 98 -17.50 15.31 -10.51
C LEU A 98 -18.20 15.43 -11.86
N GLU A 99 -19.30 14.71 -12.07
CA GLU A 99 -20.11 14.77 -13.29
C GLU A 99 -20.70 16.16 -13.50
N LYS A 100 -21.35 16.73 -12.47
CA LYS A 100 -21.89 18.11 -12.50
C LYS A 100 -20.82 19.15 -12.81
N ALA A 101 -19.57 18.88 -12.40
CA ALA A 101 -18.42 19.74 -12.65
C ALA A 101 -17.77 19.52 -14.03
N GLY A 102 -18.33 18.63 -14.86
CA GLY A 102 -17.86 18.36 -16.20
C GLY A 102 -16.62 17.46 -16.27
N PHE A 103 -16.39 16.63 -15.25
CA PHE A 103 -15.34 15.62 -15.28
C PHE A 103 -15.83 14.33 -15.92
N SER A 104 -14.97 13.71 -16.72
CA SER A 104 -15.03 12.29 -17.05
C SER A 104 -14.17 11.52 -16.06
N THR A 105 -14.66 10.37 -15.61
CA THR A 105 -13.96 9.55 -14.61
C THR A 105 -13.50 8.23 -15.20
N GLN A 106 -12.47 7.64 -14.60
CA GLN A 106 -12.07 6.26 -14.78
C GLN A 106 -11.77 5.69 -13.41
N GLU A 107 -12.40 4.56 -13.08
CA GLU A 107 -12.28 3.94 -11.77
C GLU A 107 -11.57 2.59 -11.87
N PHE A 108 -10.83 2.23 -10.82
CA PHE A 108 -10.13 0.97 -10.74
C PHE A 108 -10.17 0.36 -9.33
N ILE A 109 -10.14 -0.97 -9.25
CA ILE A 109 -9.66 -1.70 -8.06
C ILE A 109 -8.43 -2.49 -8.46
N LEU A 110 -7.26 -2.12 -7.93
CA LEU A 110 -5.97 -2.71 -8.29
C LEU A 110 -5.16 -3.09 -7.06
N SER A 111 -4.31 -4.10 -7.22
CA SER A 111 -3.37 -4.61 -6.22
C SER A 111 -1.94 -4.64 -6.79
N PRO A 112 -0.89 -4.43 -5.98
CA PRO A 112 0.50 -4.51 -6.43
C PRO A 112 0.87 -5.83 -7.10
N MET A 113 0.18 -6.91 -6.77
CA MET A 113 0.37 -8.21 -7.41
C MET A 113 0.11 -8.20 -8.92
N GLN A 114 -0.76 -7.31 -9.42
CA GLN A 114 -0.99 -7.12 -10.86
C GLN A 114 0.19 -6.42 -11.57
N PHE A 115 1.18 -5.95 -10.80
CA PHE A 115 2.37 -5.27 -11.27
C PHE A 115 3.65 -6.03 -10.87
N GLY A 116 3.54 -7.34 -10.62
CA GLY A 116 4.68 -8.22 -10.32
C GLY A 116 5.24 -8.09 -8.91
N VAL A 117 4.58 -7.36 -8.00
CA VAL A 117 5.02 -7.20 -6.61
C VAL A 117 4.30 -8.21 -5.72
N PRO A 118 4.99 -9.02 -4.88
CA PRO A 118 4.39 -10.08 -4.07
C PRO A 118 3.65 -9.55 -2.85
N TYR A 119 2.79 -8.55 -3.03
CA TYR A 119 2.13 -7.80 -1.96
C TYR A 119 0.64 -7.59 -2.27
N SER A 120 -0.22 -8.27 -1.51
CA SER A 120 -1.67 -8.15 -1.65
C SER A 120 -2.15 -6.88 -0.95
N ARG A 121 -2.49 -5.84 -1.73
CA ARG A 121 -3.04 -4.57 -1.22
C ARG A 121 -4.06 -4.02 -2.21
N PRO A 122 -5.22 -4.67 -2.39
CA PRO A 122 -6.26 -4.15 -3.27
C PRO A 122 -6.76 -2.80 -2.74
N ARG A 123 -6.83 -1.81 -3.64
CA ARG A 123 -7.30 -0.45 -3.36
C ARG A 123 -8.16 0.05 -4.50
N TYR A 124 -9.13 0.87 -4.14
CA TYR A 124 -9.95 1.63 -5.07
C TYR A 124 -9.18 2.87 -5.53
N PHE A 125 -9.32 3.22 -6.80
CA PHE A 125 -8.77 4.42 -7.40
C PHE A 125 -9.81 5.11 -8.27
N CYS A 126 -9.88 6.43 -8.21
CA CYS A 126 -10.67 7.27 -9.12
C CYS A 126 -9.75 8.30 -9.77
N LEU A 127 -9.70 8.28 -11.09
CA LEU A 127 -9.02 9.28 -11.92
C LEU A 127 -10.10 10.12 -12.58
N ALA A 128 -9.96 11.44 -12.57
CA ALA A 128 -10.92 12.33 -13.21
C ALA A 128 -10.21 13.39 -14.06
N LYS A 129 -10.74 13.64 -15.25
CA LYS A 129 -10.30 14.71 -16.16
C LYS A 129 -11.46 15.64 -16.48
N ARG A 130 -11.26 16.95 -16.31
CA ARG A 130 -12.27 17.95 -16.65
C ARG A 130 -12.23 18.26 -18.15
N LYS A 131 -13.40 18.29 -18.78
CA LYS A 131 -13.52 18.70 -20.19
C LYS A 131 -12.84 20.06 -20.41
N PRO A 132 -12.14 20.26 -21.55
CA PRO A 132 -12.11 19.39 -22.73
C PRO A 132 -11.07 18.23 -22.66
N LEU A 133 -10.39 18.02 -21.54
CA LEU A 133 -9.45 16.88 -21.41
C LEU A 133 -10.20 15.55 -21.42
N SER A 134 -9.59 14.52 -22.00
CA SER A 134 -10.14 13.17 -22.05
C SER A 134 -9.06 12.11 -21.81
N PHE A 135 -9.50 10.90 -21.44
CA PHE A 135 -8.62 9.73 -21.36
C PHE A 135 -8.36 9.17 -22.77
N GLN A 136 -7.21 8.50 -22.94
CA GLN A 136 -6.89 7.87 -24.23
C GLN A 136 -7.88 6.76 -24.59
N LYS A 137 -8.24 5.90 -23.62
CA LYS A 137 -9.17 4.78 -23.82
C LYS A 137 -10.57 5.17 -23.32
N GLN A 138 -11.27 6.02 -24.06
CA GLN A 138 -12.58 6.57 -23.65
C GLN A 138 -13.68 5.52 -23.48
N LEU A 139 -13.54 4.33 -24.09
CA LEU A 139 -14.48 3.21 -23.98
C LEU A 139 -14.73 2.80 -22.52
N HIS A 140 -13.74 2.99 -21.64
CA HIS A 140 -13.80 2.60 -20.24
C HIS A 140 -14.26 3.71 -19.30
N ASN A 141 -14.52 4.91 -19.83
CA ASN A 141 -14.94 6.05 -19.00
C ASN A 141 -16.18 5.69 -18.18
N ASN A 142 -16.17 6.11 -16.92
CA ASN A 142 -17.22 5.89 -15.92
C ASN A 142 -17.49 4.40 -15.61
N GLN A 143 -16.53 3.52 -15.95
CA GLN A 143 -16.56 2.12 -15.55
C GLN A 143 -15.55 1.85 -14.44
N LEU A 144 -15.89 0.91 -13.56
CA LEU A 144 -14.98 0.36 -12.57
C LEU A 144 -14.25 -0.86 -13.14
N LEU A 145 -12.92 -0.76 -13.28
CA LEU A 145 -12.09 -1.83 -13.81
C LEU A 145 -11.30 -2.56 -12.72
N TRP A 146 -11.21 -3.87 -12.86
CA TRP A 146 -10.42 -4.73 -11.95
C TRP A 146 -9.08 -5.16 -12.56
N SER A 147 -8.78 -4.67 -13.76
CA SER A 147 -7.56 -4.97 -14.53
C SER A 147 -6.80 -3.68 -14.83
N PRO A 148 -5.45 -3.71 -14.84
CA PRO A 148 -4.63 -2.61 -15.31
C PRO A 148 -4.60 -2.47 -16.84
N SER A 149 -5.40 -3.24 -17.61
CA SER A 149 -5.38 -3.24 -19.09
C SER A 149 -5.27 -1.86 -19.74
N PRO A 150 -6.03 -0.81 -19.35
CA PRO A 150 -5.94 0.51 -19.98
C PRO A 150 -4.62 1.26 -19.70
N LEU A 151 -3.83 0.78 -18.75
CA LEU A 151 -2.53 1.35 -18.36
C LEU A 151 -1.37 0.76 -19.16
N LEU A 152 -1.63 -0.31 -19.93
CA LEU A 152 -0.64 -1.05 -20.71
C LEU A 152 -0.69 -0.56 -22.16
N ASP A 153 0.47 -0.23 -22.72
CA ASP A 153 0.58 0.33 -24.07
C ASP A 153 0.41 -0.73 -25.19
N ASN A 154 0.42 -2.03 -24.84
CA ASN A 154 0.40 -3.14 -25.80
C ASN A 154 -0.84 -4.04 -25.63
N ASP A 155 -1.55 -4.27 -26.75
CA ASP A 155 -2.66 -5.23 -26.82
C ASP A 155 -2.24 -6.69 -26.53
N ALA A 156 -0.94 -7.01 -26.62
CA ALA A 156 -0.40 -8.33 -26.30
C ALA A 156 -0.48 -8.69 -24.80
N ASP A 157 -0.57 -7.70 -23.90
CA ASP A 157 -0.73 -7.95 -22.46
C ASP A 157 -2.20 -8.10 -22.05
N LEU A 158 -3.17 -7.66 -22.89
CA LEU A 158 -4.60 -7.72 -22.60
C LEU A 158 -5.12 -9.16 -22.48
N GLU A 159 -4.67 -10.07 -23.34
CA GLU A 159 -5.07 -11.49 -23.30
C GLU A 159 -4.62 -12.21 -22.01
N SER A 160 -3.67 -11.62 -21.26
CA SER A 160 -3.08 -12.29 -20.11
C SER A 160 -3.81 -12.04 -18.79
N ILE A 161 -4.61 -10.97 -18.69
CA ILE A 161 -5.25 -10.50 -17.45
C ILE A 161 -6.79 -10.51 -17.55
N GLU A 162 -7.34 -10.54 -18.76
CA GLU A 162 -8.79 -10.64 -18.99
C GLU A 162 -9.28 -12.08 -18.83
N THR A 163 -9.44 -12.57 -17.60
CA THR A 163 -10.34 -13.70 -17.34
C THR A 163 -10.87 -13.66 -15.92
N HIS A 164 -12.16 -13.39 -15.83
CA HIS A 164 -12.97 -13.35 -14.61
C HIS A 164 -12.69 -14.54 -13.68
N GLY A 165 -12.36 -14.24 -12.42
CA GLY A 165 -12.71 -15.04 -11.23
C GLY A 165 -12.29 -16.52 -11.18
N SER A 166 -11.49 -17.01 -12.13
CA SER A 166 -11.06 -18.40 -12.17
C SER A 166 -9.80 -18.60 -11.33
N GLN A 167 -9.66 -19.78 -10.73
CA GLN A 167 -8.46 -20.15 -9.95
C GLN A 167 -7.17 -20.05 -10.80
N ALA A 168 -7.27 -20.35 -12.10
CA ALA A 168 -6.18 -20.24 -13.07
C ALA A 168 -5.65 -18.79 -13.23
N THR A 169 -6.52 -17.78 -13.15
CA THR A 169 -6.12 -16.36 -13.23
C THR A 169 -5.32 -15.95 -11.98
N SER A 170 -5.71 -16.45 -10.80
CA SER A 170 -4.99 -16.19 -9.55
C SER A 170 -3.61 -16.85 -9.54
N ASP A 171 -3.49 -18.07 -10.05
CA ASP A 171 -2.22 -18.80 -10.09
C ASP A 171 -1.23 -18.15 -11.07
N LYS A 172 -1.70 -17.69 -12.24
CA LYS A 172 -0.88 -16.96 -13.20
C LYS A 172 -0.33 -15.66 -12.62
N LEU A 173 -1.14 -14.94 -11.85
CA LEU A 173 -0.78 -13.68 -11.21
C LEU A 173 0.20 -13.90 -10.03
N LEU A 174 0.08 -15.01 -9.32
CA LEU A 174 1.09 -15.42 -8.33
C LEU A 174 2.44 -15.73 -9.00
N LEU A 175 2.42 -16.42 -10.14
CA LEU A 175 3.64 -16.78 -10.88
C LEU A 175 4.34 -15.58 -11.52
N SER A 176 3.62 -14.51 -11.85
CA SER A 176 4.21 -13.27 -12.38
C SER A 176 4.85 -12.38 -11.31
N CYS A 177 4.57 -12.61 -10.03
CA CYS A 177 5.17 -11.85 -8.93
C CYS A 177 6.60 -12.29 -8.64
N GLU A 178 7.52 -11.33 -8.45
CA GLU A 178 8.87 -11.60 -7.95
C GLU A 178 8.81 -12.25 -6.54
N PRO A 179 9.76 -13.13 -6.18
CA PRO A 179 9.81 -13.72 -4.85
C PRO A 179 10.14 -12.67 -3.79
N ILE A 180 9.63 -12.86 -2.56
CA ILE A 180 9.81 -11.95 -1.43
C ILE A 180 11.29 -11.63 -1.18
N CYS A 181 12.21 -12.57 -1.38
CA CYS A 181 13.65 -12.40 -1.20
C CYS A 181 14.26 -11.22 -1.98
N ARG A 182 13.62 -10.77 -3.06
CA ARG A 182 14.04 -9.59 -3.83
C ARG A 182 13.69 -8.25 -3.15
N PHE A 183 12.83 -8.28 -2.14
CA PHE A 183 12.37 -7.13 -1.37
C PHE A 183 12.95 -7.10 0.05
N LEU A 184 13.66 -8.16 0.45
CA LEU A 184 14.31 -8.27 1.76
C LEU A 184 15.56 -7.41 1.82
N ASP A 185 15.88 -6.93 3.02
CA ASP A 185 17.09 -6.14 3.23
C ASP A 185 18.28 -7.11 3.36
N HIS A 186 19.18 -7.09 2.38
CA HIS A 186 20.30 -8.02 2.29
C HIS A 186 21.32 -7.89 3.44
N SER A 187 21.36 -6.73 4.10
CA SER A 187 22.14 -6.55 5.34
C SER A 187 21.69 -7.56 6.40
N ASN A 188 20.38 -7.70 6.58
CA ASN A 188 19.78 -8.59 7.59
C ASN A 188 19.77 -10.08 7.18
N HIS A 189 19.81 -10.40 5.89
CA HIS A 189 19.74 -11.80 5.41
C HIS A 189 21.07 -12.55 5.43
N ARG A 190 22.21 -11.87 5.26
CA ARG A 190 23.54 -12.50 5.36
C ARG A 190 23.84 -12.95 6.79
N GLU A 191 23.36 -12.24 7.79
CA GLU A 191 23.60 -12.56 9.21
C GLU A 191 22.86 -13.82 9.68
N LEU A 192 21.65 -14.07 9.16
CA LEU A 192 20.91 -15.31 9.42
C LEU A 192 21.66 -16.56 8.93
N SER A 193 22.38 -16.47 7.81
CA SER A 193 23.21 -17.59 7.33
C SER A 193 24.44 -17.84 8.21
N PHE A 194 24.92 -16.83 8.95
CA PHE A 194 26.04 -17.00 9.89
C PHE A 194 25.60 -17.67 11.20
N TYR A 195 24.39 -17.38 11.68
CA TYR A 195 23.85 -18.03 12.89
C TYR A 195 23.74 -19.55 12.78
N ASP A 196 23.61 -20.09 11.57
CA ASP A 196 23.52 -21.53 11.31
C ASP A 196 24.88 -22.24 11.37
N ALA A 197 25.99 -21.51 11.18
CA ALA A 197 27.34 -22.10 11.23
C ALA A 197 27.92 -22.19 12.66
N SER A 198 27.47 -21.35 13.60
CA SER A 198 28.12 -21.21 14.93
C SER A 198 27.27 -21.64 16.13
N SER A 199 26.01 -22.05 15.96
CA SER A 199 25.09 -22.29 17.10
C SER A 199 24.91 -23.77 17.49
N ILE A 200 25.94 -24.60 17.30
CA ILE A 200 26.10 -25.87 18.03
C ILE A 200 27.41 -25.80 18.81
N GLN A 201 27.47 -24.96 19.84
CA GLN A 201 28.15 -25.20 21.12
C GLN A 201 28.27 -23.89 21.90
N SER A 202 28.14 -24.01 23.22
CA SER A 202 28.35 -23.02 24.28
C SER A 202 27.20 -22.04 24.56
N GLU A 203 26.25 -22.53 25.36
CA GLU A 203 25.92 -21.79 26.58
C GLU A 203 27.21 -21.68 27.41
N VAL A 204 27.64 -20.45 27.73
CA VAL A 204 28.28 -20.00 28.99
C VAL A 204 29.11 -18.73 28.75
N ALA A 205 28.92 -17.77 29.67
CA ALA A 205 29.73 -16.58 29.98
C ALA A 205 29.51 -15.30 29.15
N LEU A 206 28.71 -14.41 29.76
CA LEU A 206 28.70 -12.96 29.56
C LEU A 206 30.04 -12.37 30.03
N GLU A 207 30.87 -11.89 29.10
CA GLU A 207 31.85 -10.83 29.39
C GLU A 207 31.73 -9.73 28.33
N LYS A 208 31.64 -8.50 28.85
CA LYS A 208 31.44 -7.27 28.08
C LYS A 208 32.67 -6.97 27.23
N ASN A 209 32.53 -7.09 25.92
CA ASN A 209 33.42 -6.44 24.96
C ASN A 209 32.54 -5.77 23.91
N GLU A 210 32.61 -4.44 23.83
CA GLU A 210 31.88 -3.63 22.84
C GLU A 210 32.42 -3.93 21.43
N ASP A 211 31.90 -4.98 20.82
CA ASP A 211 32.17 -5.35 19.44
C ASP A 211 31.14 -4.63 18.52
N PRO A 212 31.53 -3.94 17.43
CA PRO A 212 30.57 -3.39 16.46
C PRO A 212 29.57 -4.41 15.92
N ASN A 213 29.86 -5.71 16.01
CA ASN A 213 28.93 -6.79 15.68
C ASN A 213 27.73 -6.89 16.67
N GLU A 214 27.89 -6.43 17.91
CA GLU A 214 26.90 -6.54 18.99
C GLU A 214 25.72 -5.56 18.80
N GLN A 215 25.98 -4.34 18.31
CA GLN A 215 24.93 -3.37 17.94
C GLN A 215 24.09 -3.83 16.74
N VAL A 216 24.69 -4.60 15.84
CA VAL A 216 24.00 -5.14 14.65
C VAL A 216 23.13 -6.34 15.04
N ILE A 217 23.62 -7.18 15.96
CA ILE A 217 22.87 -8.31 16.54
C ILE A 217 21.63 -7.84 17.34
N GLU A 218 21.74 -6.75 18.10
CA GLU A 218 20.58 -6.12 18.77
C GLU A 218 19.53 -5.61 17.76
N SER A 219 19.97 -5.10 16.60
CA SER A 219 19.09 -4.62 15.53
C SER A 219 18.26 -5.73 14.89
N PHE A 220 18.74 -6.98 14.86
CA PHE A 220 17.98 -8.09 14.29
C PHE A 220 16.95 -8.66 15.28
N ASN A 221 17.34 -8.80 16.56
CA ASN A 221 16.47 -9.32 17.61
C ASN A 221 15.20 -8.48 17.82
N GLN A 222 15.25 -7.17 17.51
CA GLN A 222 14.11 -6.28 17.65
C GLN A 222 12.89 -6.68 16.79
N TYR A 223 13.09 -7.46 15.72
CA TYR A 223 12.03 -7.88 14.80
C TYR A 223 11.55 -9.30 15.03
N LEU A 224 12.20 -10.07 15.91
CA LEU A 224 11.77 -11.43 16.22
C LEU A 224 10.38 -11.42 16.86
N VAL A 225 9.55 -12.38 16.47
CA VAL A 225 8.24 -12.60 17.06
C VAL A 225 8.44 -13.31 18.40
N PRO A 226 8.02 -12.73 19.53
CA PRO A 226 8.15 -13.38 20.83
C PRO A 226 7.43 -14.74 20.87
N SER A 227 8.06 -15.74 21.49
CA SER A 227 7.53 -17.12 21.59
C SER A 227 6.13 -17.18 22.19
N GLY A 228 5.82 -16.35 23.19
CA GLY A 228 4.48 -16.27 23.78
C GLY A 228 3.38 -15.79 22.82
N LEU A 229 3.73 -15.02 21.78
CA LEU A 229 2.78 -14.68 20.71
C LEU A 229 2.59 -15.85 19.75
N ILE A 230 3.64 -16.63 19.48
CA ILE A 230 3.57 -17.85 18.64
C ILE A 230 2.68 -18.89 19.33
N ASP A 231 2.86 -19.12 20.62
CA ASP A 231 2.04 -20.04 21.41
C ASP A 231 0.56 -19.66 21.37
N ARG A 232 0.27 -18.36 21.48
CA ARG A 232 -1.10 -17.86 21.58
C ARG A 232 -1.80 -17.73 20.22
N TRP A 233 -1.06 -17.38 19.17
CA TRP A 233 -1.65 -16.93 17.90
C TRP A 233 -1.09 -17.65 16.68
N GLY A 234 -0.21 -18.63 16.82
CA GLY A 234 0.49 -19.28 15.71
C GLY A 234 -0.42 -19.79 14.59
N SER A 235 -1.57 -20.39 14.94
CA SER A 235 -2.56 -20.87 13.96
C SER A 235 -3.27 -19.77 13.15
N ALA A 236 -3.18 -18.51 13.59
CA ALA A 236 -3.75 -17.34 12.93
C ALA A 236 -2.69 -16.45 12.27
N MET A 237 -1.42 -16.84 12.31
CA MET A 237 -0.33 -16.13 11.65
C MET A 237 -0.27 -16.52 10.17
N ASP A 238 -0.22 -15.53 9.30
CA ASP A 238 0.11 -15.73 7.89
C ASP A 238 1.65 -15.69 7.79
N ILE A 239 2.25 -16.86 7.59
CA ILE A 239 3.71 -17.03 7.52
C ILE A 239 4.11 -17.16 6.05
N VAL A 240 5.13 -16.41 5.66
CA VAL A 240 5.71 -16.43 4.32
C VAL A 240 7.20 -16.71 4.40
N TYR A 241 7.75 -17.20 3.30
CA TYR A 241 9.14 -17.59 3.14
C TYR A 241 9.83 -16.71 2.08
N PRO A 242 11.17 -16.72 1.97
CA PRO A 242 11.88 -15.89 0.99
C PRO A 242 11.48 -16.17 -0.46
N ASP A 243 11.12 -17.40 -0.81
CA ASP A 243 10.67 -17.83 -2.13
C ASP A 243 9.18 -17.53 -2.40
N SER A 244 8.41 -17.23 -1.35
CA SER A 244 6.98 -16.95 -1.47
C SER A 244 6.73 -15.76 -2.39
N ARG A 245 5.68 -15.85 -3.20
CA ARG A 245 5.32 -14.84 -4.21
C ARG A 245 4.11 -13.98 -3.82
N ARG A 246 3.75 -14.01 -2.53
CA ARG A 246 2.64 -13.23 -1.98
C ARG A 246 2.80 -13.05 -0.46
N CYS A 247 2.53 -11.84 0.00
CA CYS A 247 2.29 -11.51 1.41
C CYS A 247 0.99 -10.68 1.59
N CYS A 248 0.45 -10.69 2.81
CA CYS A 248 -0.73 -9.96 3.24
C CYS A 248 -0.52 -8.44 3.28
N CYS A 249 -1.61 -7.70 3.16
CA CYS A 249 -1.66 -6.25 3.38
C CYS A 249 -1.16 -5.86 4.78
N PHE A 250 -0.06 -5.11 4.84
CA PHE A 250 0.37 -4.43 6.07
C PHE A 250 -0.59 -3.31 6.47
N THR A 251 -1.14 -3.40 7.68
CA THR A 251 -2.00 -2.39 8.29
C THR A 251 -1.19 -1.48 9.21
N LYS A 252 -1.77 -0.35 9.62
CA LYS A 252 -1.13 0.58 10.58
C LYS A 252 -0.74 -0.06 11.93
N SER A 253 -1.33 -1.22 12.25
CA SER A 253 -1.12 -1.93 13.51
C SER A 253 -0.12 -3.09 13.39
N TYR A 254 0.50 -3.26 12.22
CA TYR A 254 1.61 -4.19 12.05
C TYR A 254 2.72 -3.90 13.07
N TYR A 255 3.44 -4.94 13.52
CA TYR A 255 4.37 -4.92 14.67
C TYR A 255 3.72 -4.78 16.07
N ARG A 256 2.48 -4.27 16.18
CA ARG A 256 1.74 -4.24 17.46
C ARG A 256 0.91 -5.50 17.69
N TYR A 257 0.28 -6.01 16.63
CA TYR A 257 -0.50 -7.24 16.66
C TYR A 257 -0.03 -8.17 15.56
N VAL A 258 -0.13 -9.47 15.79
CA VAL A 258 0.24 -10.52 14.82
C VAL A 258 -0.94 -10.97 13.95
N LYS A 259 -2.16 -10.95 14.49
CA LYS A 259 -3.35 -11.41 13.78
C LYS A 259 -3.89 -10.34 12.85
N GLY A 260 -3.96 -10.65 11.55
CA GLY A 260 -4.67 -9.84 10.55
C GLY A 260 -4.05 -8.47 10.24
N THR A 261 -2.76 -8.27 10.57
CA THR A 261 -2.08 -6.99 10.36
C THR A 261 -1.03 -7.02 9.25
N GLY A 262 -0.68 -8.20 8.73
CA GLY A 262 0.35 -8.44 7.71
C GLY A 262 1.00 -9.82 7.91
N SER A 263 1.78 -10.28 6.94
CA SER A 263 2.51 -11.55 7.05
C SER A 263 3.72 -11.45 7.97
N LEU A 264 4.18 -12.58 8.48
CA LEU A 264 5.45 -12.75 9.18
C LEU A 264 6.41 -13.55 8.30
N LEU A 265 7.70 -13.22 8.33
CA LEU A 265 8.71 -13.94 7.56
C LEU A 265 9.32 -15.06 8.41
N ALA A 266 9.32 -16.27 7.86
CA ALA A 266 10.20 -17.35 8.28
C ALA A 266 11.47 -17.30 7.41
N PRO A 267 12.64 -16.90 7.96
CA PRO A 267 13.85 -16.73 7.16
C PRO A 267 14.45 -18.04 6.63
N PHE A 268 14.10 -19.18 7.22
CA PHE A 268 14.57 -20.51 6.83
C PHE A 268 13.41 -21.36 6.33
N GLU A 269 13.57 -21.99 5.18
CA GLU A 269 12.63 -22.98 4.66
C GLU A 269 12.70 -24.26 5.48
N ALA A 270 11.55 -24.76 5.93
CA ALA A 270 11.45 -26.00 6.70
C ALA A 270 11.97 -27.23 5.92
N GLU A 271 12.00 -27.18 4.59
CA GLU A 271 12.39 -28.31 3.74
C GLU A 271 13.91 -28.55 3.67
N ARG A 272 14.76 -27.54 3.95
CA ARG A 272 16.22 -27.70 3.85
C ARG A 272 16.83 -28.64 4.90
N MET A 273 16.07 -29.08 5.92
CA MET A 273 16.62 -29.86 7.05
C MET A 273 15.86 -31.17 7.37
N GLY A 274 14.87 -31.57 6.57
CA GLY A 274 14.24 -32.91 6.69
C GLY A 274 13.54 -33.20 8.04
N LYS A 275 13.26 -32.19 8.86
CA LYS A 275 12.53 -32.31 10.14
C LYS A 275 11.42 -31.26 10.20
N ALA A 276 10.25 -31.66 10.70
CA ALA A 276 9.16 -30.75 10.99
C ALA A 276 9.56 -29.84 12.17
N HIS A 277 10.06 -28.64 11.85
CA HIS A 277 10.42 -27.65 12.87
C HIS A 277 9.18 -27.02 13.49
N SER A 278 9.17 -26.91 14.82
CA SER A 278 8.14 -26.13 15.51
C SER A 278 8.18 -24.67 15.04
N LEU A 279 7.05 -23.94 15.08
CA LEU A 279 7.02 -22.53 14.68
C LEU A 279 8.03 -21.64 15.46
N LYS A 280 8.42 -22.07 16.66
CA LYS A 280 9.43 -21.39 17.48
C LYS A 280 10.83 -21.54 16.90
N GLU A 281 11.14 -22.70 16.34
CA GLU A 281 12.44 -23.00 15.72
C GLU A 281 12.62 -22.25 14.39
N GLN A 282 11.52 -21.87 13.74
CA GLN A 282 11.56 -21.12 12.48
C GLN A 282 12.01 -19.66 12.62
N LYS A 283 12.25 -19.17 13.86
CA LYS A 283 12.71 -17.79 14.15
C LYS A 283 11.90 -16.73 13.40
N LEU A 284 10.57 -16.83 13.49
CA LEU A 284 9.64 -15.93 12.82
C LEU A 284 9.97 -14.47 13.17
N ARG A 285 9.96 -13.59 12.17
CA ARG A 285 10.18 -12.15 12.35
C ARG A 285 9.17 -11.31 11.61
N TYR A 286 8.98 -10.09 12.09
CA TYR A 286 8.33 -9.04 11.31
C TYR A 286 9.23 -8.62 10.15
N PHE A 287 8.61 -8.20 9.04
CA PHE A 287 9.32 -7.45 8.00
C PHE A 287 9.78 -6.13 8.57
N THR A 288 11.02 -5.72 8.31
CA THR A 288 11.52 -4.41 8.78
C THR A 288 10.77 -3.27 8.08
N PRO A 289 10.77 -2.03 8.61
CA PRO A 289 10.17 -0.90 7.91
C PRO A 289 10.73 -0.69 6.50
N ARG A 290 12.01 -1.01 6.28
CA ARG A 290 12.64 -0.89 4.96
C ARG A 290 12.10 -1.95 4.00
N GLU A 291 11.93 -3.19 4.44
CA GLU A 291 11.37 -4.27 3.64
C GLU A 291 9.89 -4.01 3.31
N VAL A 292 9.10 -3.53 4.27
CA VAL A 292 7.72 -3.10 4.01
C VAL A 292 7.70 -1.95 2.99
N ALA A 293 8.60 -0.96 3.10
CA ALA A 293 8.71 0.11 2.12
C ALA A 293 9.11 -0.41 0.72
N ASN A 294 9.96 -1.44 0.63
CA ASN A 294 10.30 -2.10 -0.63
C ASN A 294 9.10 -2.80 -1.27
N LEU A 295 8.26 -3.48 -0.47
CA LEU A 295 7.00 -4.10 -0.94
C LEU A 295 5.96 -3.06 -1.37
N HIS A 296 6.03 -1.84 -0.83
CA HIS A 296 5.29 -0.67 -1.34
C HIS A 296 5.96 0.00 -2.55
N SER A 297 7.12 -0.51 -3.00
CA SER A 297 7.94 0.00 -4.10
C SER A 297 8.44 1.44 -3.91
N PHE A 298 8.69 1.84 -2.65
CA PHE A 298 9.38 3.10 -2.37
C PHE A 298 10.82 3.07 -2.89
N PRO A 299 11.37 4.22 -3.32
CA PRO A 299 12.77 4.34 -3.72
C PRO A 299 13.77 3.79 -2.68
N LYS A 300 14.93 3.32 -3.15
CA LYS A 300 15.98 2.74 -2.29
C LYS A 300 16.54 3.76 -1.29
N ASP A 301 16.57 5.03 -1.67
CA ASP A 301 17.01 6.18 -0.88
C ASP A 301 15.93 6.72 0.07
N PHE A 302 14.70 6.18 0.05
CA PHE A 302 13.68 6.56 1.02
C PHE A 302 14.12 6.18 2.45
N GLN A 303 14.09 7.16 3.36
CA GLN A 303 14.45 6.98 4.76
C GLN A 303 13.46 7.70 5.67
N PHE A 304 13.29 7.17 6.89
CA PHE A 304 12.56 7.86 7.94
C PHE A 304 13.50 8.80 8.69
N PRO A 305 13.04 10.00 9.11
CA PRO A 305 13.80 10.82 10.04
C PRO A 305 14.11 10.05 11.33
N GLN A 306 15.30 10.29 11.90
CA GLN A 306 15.81 9.53 13.05
C GLN A 306 14.87 9.55 14.26
N HIS A 307 14.17 10.68 14.49
CA HIS A 307 13.24 10.86 15.61
C HIS A 307 11.93 10.07 15.48
N ILE A 308 11.63 9.49 14.31
CA ILE A 308 10.42 8.69 14.12
C ILE A 308 10.65 7.28 14.68
N GLY A 309 9.92 6.95 15.74
CA GLY A 309 10.03 5.66 16.43
C GLY A 309 9.50 4.49 15.60
N LEU A 310 9.93 3.27 15.91
CA LEU A 310 9.65 2.07 15.11
C LEU A 310 8.14 1.83 14.86
N ARG A 311 7.32 1.92 15.90
CA ARG A 311 5.85 1.79 15.78
C ARG A 311 5.23 2.85 14.88
N GLN A 312 5.75 4.07 14.89
CA GLN A 312 5.28 5.15 14.03
C GLN A 312 5.64 4.87 12.56
N ARG A 313 6.83 4.34 12.28
CA ARG A 313 7.24 3.93 10.93
C ARG A 313 6.26 2.91 10.34
N TYR A 314 5.93 1.86 11.09
CA TYR A 314 4.93 0.88 10.66
C TYR A 314 3.54 1.48 10.48
N ALA A 315 3.12 2.38 11.38
CA ALA A 315 1.83 3.06 11.24
C ALA A 315 1.76 3.93 9.97
N LEU A 316 2.85 4.64 9.64
CA LEU A 316 2.96 5.44 8.42
C LEU A 316 2.92 4.56 7.17
N LEU A 317 3.69 3.47 7.12
CA LEU A 317 3.70 2.53 6.00
C LEU A 317 2.35 1.83 5.82
N GLY A 318 1.74 1.37 6.92
CA GLY A 318 0.44 0.71 6.88
C GLY A 318 -0.69 1.59 6.36
N ASN A 319 -0.59 2.92 6.55
CA ASN A 319 -1.50 3.92 5.96
C ASN A 319 -1.06 4.42 4.58
N SER A 320 0.10 4.00 4.08
CA SER A 320 0.63 4.46 2.80
C SER A 320 -0.04 3.75 1.61
N LEU A 321 0.47 4.03 0.40
CA LEU A 321 0.01 3.49 -0.87
C LEU A 321 1.15 2.71 -1.55
N SER A 322 0.83 1.91 -2.57
CA SER A 322 1.85 1.24 -3.38
C SER A 322 2.26 2.11 -4.56
N VAL A 323 3.55 2.45 -4.66
CA VAL A 323 4.11 3.24 -5.76
C VAL A 323 4.00 2.47 -7.08
N ALA A 324 4.15 1.14 -7.05
CA ALA A 324 4.01 0.29 -8.24
C ALA A 324 2.63 0.41 -8.91
N VAL A 325 1.58 0.70 -8.13
CA VAL A 325 0.21 0.88 -8.65
C VAL A 325 -0.06 2.34 -9.00
N VAL A 326 0.35 3.27 -8.13
CA VAL A 326 0.03 4.70 -8.31
C VAL A 326 0.81 5.33 -9.46
N ALA A 327 2.07 4.94 -9.68
CA ALA A 327 2.88 5.48 -10.77
C ALA A 327 2.27 5.27 -12.17
N PRO A 328 1.88 4.05 -12.60
CA PRO A 328 1.23 3.85 -13.90
C PRO A 328 -0.14 4.54 -14.01
N LEU A 329 -0.92 4.59 -12.92
CA LEU A 329 -2.18 5.34 -12.91
C LEU A 329 -1.96 6.85 -13.12
N LEU A 330 -0.95 7.44 -12.47
CA LEU A 330 -0.62 8.85 -12.68
C LEU A 330 -0.12 9.11 -14.10
N ARG A 331 0.65 8.18 -14.69
CA ARG A 331 1.00 8.28 -16.12
C ARG A 331 -0.25 8.33 -16.98
N TYR A 332 -1.16 7.37 -16.81
CA TYR A 332 -2.43 7.34 -17.54
C TYR A 332 -3.28 8.63 -17.36
N LEU A 333 -3.31 9.17 -16.13
CA LEU A 333 -3.97 10.45 -15.86
C LEU A 333 -3.34 11.61 -16.62
N PHE A 334 -2.01 11.65 -16.74
CA PHE A 334 -1.31 12.76 -17.42
C PHE A 334 -1.18 12.60 -18.93
N THR A 335 -1.39 11.40 -19.48
CA THR A 335 -1.32 11.16 -20.91
C THR A 335 -2.47 11.84 -21.66
N GLU A 336 -2.18 12.53 -22.75
CA GLU A 336 -3.18 13.14 -23.65
C GLU A 336 -3.53 12.18 -24.79
N PRO A 337 -4.77 12.20 -25.32
CA PRO A 337 -5.09 11.52 -26.57
C PRO A 337 -4.22 12.09 -27.71
N SER A 338 -3.73 11.19 -28.56
CA SER A 338 -2.94 11.53 -29.74
C SER A 338 -3.74 12.30 -30.78
#